data_AF-H3RLG4-F1
#
_entry.id   AF-H3RLG4-F1
#
_cell.length_a   1.000
_cell.length_b   1.000
_cell.length_c   1.000
_cell.angle_alpha   90.00
_cell.angle_beta   90.00
_cell.angle_gamma   90.00
#
_symmetry.space_group_name_H-M   'P 1'
#
loop_
_entity.id
_entity.type
_entity.pdbx_description
1 polymer ?
#
loop_
_entity_poly.entity_id
_entity_poly.type
_entity_poly.pdbx_seq_one_letter_code
_entity_poly.pdbx_strand_id
1 'polypeptide(L)'
;MHILNTRTSSDISLQPNVDVKTTHQNNEQGNILNNIHDVKNSLACFGTEKHTDSANIIKKTLRERMASKCYLTMFSEGSHFKKDKYKFSPNTGKEALACLDRISRGNIHEIIKQTQPLSKKETFLLAKIIDTDVVLRHQTNSKLSNKGTLNIFSNKKLQSLDTPPTTRALDEEIADLSNHDFVFFGVEFSDKNTIHPINTKYKGWNFGSNAYIVKDEFKHAYVTLDHHYSGYVTSDFEHEHKEFTSQFEIAEKEISNIYTSNKEDNDIAMYSTKSMKLAIGLNLIKFIRNTSDMKLKEFALSGQLSTLDIDRLINFIFQPEYHLPRMISTKKFQEVRLADISLKDAIMAANLTRIDELVKDKKDAYYAIKLVLFLHKERESMTNLMAKRIISYILDKCSFTKELRESLESDVIKIMKGNVKNNVLSKVKFFHF
;
A
#
# COMPACT_ATOMS: atom_id res chain seq x y z
N MET A 1 1.84 59.47 30.66
CA MET A 1 1.82 59.49 32.14
C MET A 1 1.19 58.16 32.57
N HIS A 2 1.94 57.12 32.98
CA HIS A 2 2.60 56.95 34.30
C HIS A 2 1.64 57.39 35.42
N ILE A 3 1.25 56.57 36.41
CA ILE A 3 2.00 55.76 37.40
C ILE A 3 1.00 54.73 37.98
N LEU A 4 1.20 53.40 38.02
CA LEU A 4 2.08 52.54 38.87
C LEU A 4 1.70 52.41 40.36
N ASN A 5 1.91 51.18 40.87
CA ASN A 5 2.07 50.68 42.25
C ASN A 5 0.92 49.85 42.86
N THR A 6 1.11 48.68 43.48
CA THR A 6 2.31 47.80 43.70
C THR A 6 1.88 46.45 44.33
N ARG A 7 2.52 45.36 43.84
CA ARG A 7 3.12 44.17 44.53
C ARG A 7 2.41 43.40 45.67
N THR A 8 2.40 42.06 45.51
CA THR A 8 3.27 41.03 46.17
C THR A 8 3.11 39.70 45.38
N SER A 9 4.11 39.12 44.71
CA SER A 9 5.24 38.28 45.18
C SER A 9 4.87 36.93 45.81
N SER A 10 4.96 35.85 45.04
CA SER A 10 5.53 34.57 45.49
C SER A 10 5.93 33.72 44.29
N ASP A 11 7.22 33.75 43.98
CA ASP A 11 7.90 32.79 43.11
C ASP A 11 7.90 31.39 43.75
N ILE A 12 7.50 30.37 43.00
CA ILE A 12 7.91 28.98 43.28
C ILE A 12 8.56 28.44 42.01
N SER A 13 9.89 28.41 42.08
CA SER A 13 10.76 27.69 41.15
C SER A 13 10.61 26.19 41.40
N LEU A 14 10.30 25.41 40.36
CA LEU A 14 10.57 23.97 40.34
C LEU A 14 11.71 23.72 39.35
N GLN A 15 12.92 23.59 39.91
CA GLN A 15 14.06 23.03 39.19
C GLN A 15 13.81 21.55 38.85
N PRO A 16 14.29 21.06 37.70
CA PRO A 16 14.32 19.64 37.40
C PRO A 16 15.49 18.99 38.14
N ASN A 17 15.19 18.21 39.18
CA ASN A 17 16.15 17.31 39.81
C ASN A 17 16.03 15.94 39.16
N VAL A 18 16.91 15.63 38.21
CA VAL A 18 17.22 14.23 37.86
C VAL A 18 18.73 14.13 37.69
N ASP A 19 19.35 13.47 38.67
CA ASP A 19 20.74 13.05 38.65
C ASP A 19 21.04 12.20 37.40
N VAL A 20 21.88 12.74 36.51
CA VAL A 20 22.48 11.98 35.41
C VAL A 20 23.72 11.28 35.97
N LYS A 21 23.56 10.04 36.45
CA LYS A 21 24.69 9.12 36.55
C LYS A 21 24.96 8.51 35.18
N THR A 22 26.05 8.94 34.58
CA THR A 22 26.70 8.32 33.42
C THR A 22 27.12 6.90 33.74
N THR A 23 26.55 5.92 33.03
CA THR A 23 27.18 4.61 32.80
C THR A 23 26.92 4.18 31.36
N HIS A 24 27.99 4.06 30.59
CA HIS A 24 28.00 3.39 29.29
C HIS A 24 27.74 1.89 29.48
N GLN A 25 26.87 1.29 28.67
CA GLN A 25 27.18 0.16 27.77
C GLN A 25 25.91 -0.44 27.12
N ASN A 26 25.89 -0.37 25.78
CA ASN A 26 25.47 -1.38 24.80
C ASN A 26 24.23 -2.27 25.00
N ASN A 27 23.52 -2.43 23.87
CA ASN A 27 22.61 -3.52 23.47
C ASN A 27 21.11 -3.40 23.78
N GLU A 28 20.42 -2.44 23.16
CA GLU A 28 18.98 -2.57 22.86
C GLU A 28 18.64 -1.94 21.48
N GLN A 29 19.03 -2.61 20.40
CA GLN A 29 18.55 -2.32 19.03
C GLN A 29 17.82 -3.54 18.44
N GLY A 30 17.18 -4.33 19.29
CA GLY A 30 16.15 -5.29 18.90
C GLY A 30 14.78 -4.69 19.18
N ASN A 31 13.80 -4.98 18.32
CA ASN A 31 12.36 -4.84 18.63
C ASN A 31 11.63 -3.50 18.46
N ILE A 32 11.96 -2.63 17.50
CA ILE A 32 11.05 -1.49 17.19
C ILE A 32 9.65 -1.97 16.69
N LEU A 33 9.55 -3.15 16.06
CA LEU A 33 8.26 -3.74 15.63
C LEU A 33 7.54 -4.56 16.72
N ASN A 34 8.24 -5.01 17.76
CA ASN A 34 7.60 -5.64 18.92
C ASN A 34 7.26 -4.58 19.99
N ASN A 35 8.01 -3.49 20.08
CA ASN A 35 7.83 -2.43 21.08
C ASN A 35 6.68 -1.45 20.79
N ILE A 36 5.80 -1.75 19.82
CA ILE A 36 4.40 -1.32 19.92
C ILE A 36 3.67 -2.36 20.78
N HIS A 37 4.23 -2.65 21.95
CA HIS A 37 3.56 -3.43 22.98
C HIS A 37 2.56 -2.48 23.63
N ASP A 38 1.29 -2.74 23.38
CA ASP A 38 0.18 -2.14 24.11
C ASP A 38 0.14 -0.60 24.08
N VAL A 39 -0.54 -0.05 23.08
CA VAL A 39 -1.52 0.99 23.43
C VAL A 39 -2.66 0.26 24.16
N LYS A 40 -2.41 -0.13 25.41
CA LYS A 40 -3.50 -0.31 26.35
C LYS A 40 -4.12 1.07 26.44
N ASN A 41 -5.34 1.22 25.92
CA ASN A 41 -6.21 2.23 26.50
C ASN A 41 -6.12 2.00 28.00
N SER A 42 -5.62 2.99 28.74
CA SER A 42 -5.72 2.94 30.19
C SER A 42 -7.19 2.64 30.47
N LEU A 43 -7.46 1.47 31.05
CA LEU A 43 -8.80 1.07 31.46
C LEU A 43 -9.36 2.02 32.54
N ALA A 44 -8.57 3.00 32.99
CA ALA A 44 -9.00 4.18 33.72
C ALA A 44 -9.34 5.32 32.74
N CYS A 45 -10.59 5.33 32.27
CA CYS A 45 -11.46 6.49 32.01
C CYS A 45 -12.57 6.08 31.03
N PHE A 46 -13.45 5.16 31.46
CA PHE A 46 -14.81 5.16 30.95
C PHE A 46 -15.49 6.44 31.46
N GLY A 47 -15.30 7.55 30.75
CA GLY A 47 -15.99 8.80 31.01
C GLY A 47 -16.73 9.18 29.76
N THR A 48 -18.06 9.39 29.87
CA THR A 48 -18.99 10.21 29.06
C THR A 48 -18.82 10.37 27.53
N GLU A 49 -19.93 10.60 26.82
CA GLU A 49 -19.97 10.91 25.37
C GLU A 49 -18.92 11.96 24.91
N LYS A 50 -18.53 12.88 25.80
CA LYS A 50 -17.51 13.91 25.54
C LYS A 50 -16.09 13.35 25.33
N HIS A 51 -15.71 12.24 25.96
CA HIS A 51 -14.37 11.66 25.75
C HIS A 51 -14.29 10.90 24.41
N THR A 52 -15.38 10.27 23.98
CA THR A 52 -15.48 9.69 22.64
C THR A 52 -15.39 10.77 21.56
N ASP A 53 -15.99 11.94 21.78
CA ASP A 53 -15.89 13.08 20.85
C ASP A 53 -14.47 13.63 20.76
N SER A 54 -13.81 13.83 21.91
CA SER A 54 -12.43 14.31 21.95
C SER A 54 -11.47 13.37 21.25
N ALA A 55 -11.59 12.06 21.50
CA ALA A 55 -10.78 11.04 20.82
C ALA A 55 -11.02 11.02 19.30
N ASN A 56 -12.28 11.17 18.87
CA ASN A 56 -12.65 11.25 17.45
C ASN A 56 -12.07 12.51 16.79
N ILE A 57 -12.12 13.66 17.47
CA ILE A 57 -11.52 14.91 17.00
C ILE A 57 -10.00 14.74 16.83
N ILE A 58 -9.31 14.23 17.86
CA ILE A 58 -7.85 14.00 17.80
C ILE A 58 -7.51 13.05 16.64
N LYS A 59 -8.22 11.93 16.52
CA LYS A 59 -8.01 10.96 15.44
C LYS A 59 -8.21 11.58 14.06
N LYS A 60 -9.25 12.40 13.88
CA LYS A 60 -9.52 13.13 12.63
C LYS A 60 -8.41 14.12 12.33
N THR A 61 -7.99 14.93 13.30
CA THR A 61 -6.92 15.92 13.15
C THR A 61 -5.58 15.27 12.80
N LEU A 62 -5.22 14.15 13.45
CA LEU A 62 -3.99 13.41 13.14
C LEU A 62 -4.02 12.83 11.72
N ARG A 63 -5.15 12.21 11.31
CA ARG A 63 -5.33 11.68 9.94
C ARG A 63 -5.22 12.78 8.89
N GLU A 64 -5.86 13.92 9.12
CA GLU A 64 -5.80 15.07 8.23
C GLU A 64 -4.36 15.62 8.14
N ARG A 65 -3.67 15.79 9.27
CA ARG A 65 -2.28 16.25 9.28
C ARG A 65 -1.32 15.29 8.59
N MET A 66 -1.54 13.98 8.72
CA MET A 66 -0.79 12.97 7.98
C MET A 66 -1.02 13.10 6.49
N ALA A 67 -2.29 13.12 6.06
CA ALA A 67 -2.66 13.27 4.66
C ALA A 67 -2.06 14.55 4.05
N SER A 68 -2.20 15.69 4.73
CA SER A 68 -1.60 16.97 4.35
C SER A 68 -0.10 16.88 4.08
N LYS A 69 0.66 16.10 4.86
CA LYS A 69 2.10 15.92 4.62
C LYS A 69 2.36 15.06 3.38
N CYS A 70 1.61 13.98 3.20
CA CYS A 70 1.74 13.11 2.03
C CYS A 70 1.44 13.88 0.74
N TYR A 71 0.34 14.64 0.71
CA TYR A 71 -0.04 15.45 -0.44
C TYR A 71 0.92 16.63 -0.67
N LEU A 72 1.45 17.25 0.39
CA LEU A 72 2.43 18.32 0.24
C LEU A 72 3.64 17.81 -0.53
N THR A 73 4.25 16.70 -0.07
CA THR A 73 5.34 16.01 -0.79
C THR A 73 4.93 15.69 -2.23
N MET A 74 3.79 15.02 -2.43
CA MET A 74 3.32 14.60 -3.75
C MET A 74 3.25 15.78 -4.74
N PHE A 75 2.56 16.87 -4.36
CA PHE A 75 2.34 18.00 -5.26
C PHE A 75 3.54 18.95 -5.37
N SER A 76 4.43 19.03 -4.37
CA SER A 76 5.62 19.89 -4.44
C SER A 76 6.81 19.21 -5.13
N GLU A 77 6.96 17.91 -4.94
CA GLU A 77 8.14 17.16 -5.42
C GLU A 77 7.89 16.50 -6.78
N GLY A 78 6.69 15.93 -6.99
CA GLY A 78 6.33 15.20 -8.20
C GLY A 78 6.44 16.06 -9.46
N SER A 79 7.29 15.64 -10.41
CA SER A 79 7.51 16.37 -11.65
C SER A 79 6.25 16.48 -12.52
N HIS A 80 5.32 15.53 -12.40
CA HIS A 80 4.01 15.57 -13.05
C HIS A 80 3.25 16.86 -12.74
N PHE A 81 3.24 17.26 -11.48
CA PHE A 81 2.48 18.40 -10.97
C PHE A 81 3.17 19.76 -11.23
N LYS A 82 4.30 19.76 -11.94
CA LYS A 82 5.00 20.99 -12.37
C LYS A 82 4.61 21.41 -13.79
N LYS A 83 3.88 20.56 -14.54
CA LYS A 83 3.38 20.82 -15.89
C LYS A 83 2.26 21.87 -15.89
N ASP A 84 2.07 22.60 -16.99
CA ASP A 84 1.17 23.78 -17.07
C ASP A 84 -0.26 23.51 -16.61
N LYS A 85 -0.83 22.35 -16.98
CA LYS A 85 -2.17 21.93 -16.57
C LYS A 85 -2.33 21.79 -15.05
N TYR A 86 -1.23 21.50 -14.37
CA TYR A 86 -1.18 21.13 -12.97
C TYR A 86 -0.28 22.03 -12.14
N LYS A 87 0.08 23.25 -12.59
CA LYS A 87 0.94 24.17 -11.81
C LYS A 87 0.35 24.47 -10.42
N PHE A 88 0.65 23.59 -9.48
CA PHE A 88 0.34 23.67 -8.06
C PHE A 88 1.67 23.93 -7.37
N SER A 89 1.74 25.03 -6.61
CA SER A 89 2.87 25.28 -5.71
C SER A 89 2.33 25.39 -4.29
N PRO A 90 1.80 24.29 -3.71
CA PRO A 90 1.30 24.34 -2.34
C PRO A 90 2.49 24.52 -1.39
N ASN A 91 2.43 25.56 -0.56
CA ASN A 91 3.42 25.83 0.48
C ASN A 91 2.98 25.27 1.82
N THR A 92 1.69 24.94 1.97
CA THR A 92 1.13 24.37 3.20
C THR A 92 0.40 23.06 2.94
N GLY A 93 0.32 22.22 3.97
CA GLY A 93 -0.43 20.97 3.90
C GLY A 93 -1.94 21.15 3.68
N LYS A 94 -2.49 22.33 4.02
CA LYS A 94 -3.89 22.69 3.74
C LYS A 94 -4.09 23.00 2.26
N GLU A 95 -3.16 23.76 1.66
CA GLU A 95 -3.16 24.02 0.22
C GLU A 95 -3.01 22.73 -0.57
N ALA A 96 -2.15 21.82 -0.13
CA ALA A 96 -1.95 20.52 -0.77
C ALA A 96 -3.24 19.68 -0.81
N LEU A 97 -4.01 19.63 0.30
CA LEU A 97 -5.32 18.97 0.29
C LEU A 97 -6.31 19.64 -0.68
N ALA A 98 -6.30 20.98 -0.76
CA ALA A 98 -7.14 21.71 -1.70
C ALA A 98 -6.74 21.45 -3.18
N CYS A 99 -5.47 21.10 -3.45
CA CYS A 99 -5.02 20.71 -4.78
C CYS A 99 -5.75 19.46 -5.26
N LEU A 100 -5.85 18.42 -4.42
CA LEU A 100 -6.62 17.20 -4.74
C LEU A 100 -8.07 17.53 -5.08
N ASP A 101 -8.74 18.34 -4.25
CA ASP A 101 -10.14 18.73 -4.49
C ASP A 101 -10.29 19.55 -5.79
N ARG A 102 -9.28 20.33 -6.17
CA ARG A 102 -9.26 21.07 -7.45
C ARG A 102 -9.10 20.12 -8.63
N ILE A 103 -8.14 19.19 -8.58
CA ILE A 103 -7.92 18.18 -9.63
C ILE A 103 -9.17 17.33 -9.81
N SER A 104 -9.69 16.76 -8.71
CA SER A 104 -10.87 15.91 -8.73
C SER A 104 -12.09 16.62 -9.34
N ARG A 105 -12.34 17.89 -8.97
CA ARG A 105 -13.46 18.66 -9.54
C ARG A 105 -13.24 18.99 -11.02
N GLY A 106 -12.02 19.35 -11.41
CA GLY A 106 -11.68 19.60 -12.82
C GLY A 106 -11.92 18.36 -13.68
N ASN A 107 -11.42 17.20 -13.23
CA ASN A 107 -11.58 15.93 -13.93
C ASN A 107 -13.04 15.48 -14.01
N ILE A 108 -13.83 15.68 -12.93
CA ILE A 108 -15.27 15.41 -12.94
C ILE A 108 -16.01 16.34 -13.91
N HIS A 109 -15.70 17.64 -13.91
CA HIS A 109 -16.33 18.61 -14.81
C HIS A 109 -16.07 18.25 -16.27
N GLU A 110 -14.84 17.85 -16.59
CA GLU A 110 -14.45 17.50 -17.94
C GLU A 110 -15.13 16.20 -18.41
N ILE A 111 -15.15 15.15 -17.58
CA ILE A 111 -15.83 13.91 -17.97
C ILE A 111 -17.36 14.09 -18.08
N ILE A 112 -17.96 14.97 -17.27
CA ILE A 112 -19.39 15.31 -17.40
C ILE A 112 -19.67 15.94 -18.76
N LYS A 113 -18.85 16.90 -19.23
CA LYS A 113 -19.03 17.50 -20.57
C LYS A 113 -18.96 16.47 -21.69
N GLN A 114 -18.10 15.46 -21.56
CA GLN A 114 -17.90 14.42 -22.57
C GLN A 114 -19.00 13.35 -22.54
N THR A 115 -19.76 13.25 -21.46
CA THR A 115 -20.76 12.20 -21.25
C THR A 115 -22.21 12.71 -21.25
N GLN A 116 -22.46 13.99 -21.01
CA GLN A 116 -23.83 14.51 -21.04
C GLN A 116 -24.32 14.81 -22.47
N PRO A 117 -25.62 14.62 -22.77
CA PRO A 117 -26.64 14.02 -21.90
C PRO A 117 -26.49 12.49 -21.78
N LEU A 118 -26.86 11.93 -20.62
CA LEU A 118 -26.94 10.48 -20.43
C LEU A 118 -28.28 9.92 -20.95
N SER A 119 -28.22 8.80 -21.67
CA SER A 119 -29.40 8.00 -22.01
C SER A 119 -30.00 7.33 -20.77
N LYS A 120 -31.21 6.77 -20.89
CA LYS A 120 -31.85 6.02 -19.79
C LYS A 120 -31.01 4.82 -19.35
N LYS A 121 -30.42 4.08 -20.29
CA LYS A 121 -29.58 2.91 -20.01
C LYS A 121 -28.28 3.31 -19.30
N GLU A 122 -27.65 4.40 -19.73
CA GLU A 122 -26.44 4.93 -19.09
C GLU A 122 -26.72 5.49 -17.71
N THR A 123 -27.84 6.19 -17.52
CA THR A 123 -28.30 6.65 -16.21
C THR A 123 -28.49 5.48 -15.25
N PHE A 124 -29.09 4.37 -15.72
CA PHE A 124 -29.26 3.16 -14.93
C PHE A 124 -27.92 2.50 -14.56
N LEU A 125 -27.00 2.37 -15.53
CA LEU A 125 -25.65 1.84 -15.28
C LEU A 125 -24.92 2.69 -14.23
N LEU A 126 -24.94 4.01 -14.38
CA LEU A 126 -24.29 4.93 -13.45
C LEU A 126 -24.86 4.82 -12.03
N ALA A 127 -26.18 4.83 -11.90
CA ALA A 127 -26.85 4.67 -10.61
C ALA A 127 -26.42 3.37 -9.93
N LYS A 128 -26.38 2.28 -10.70
CA LYS A 128 -25.97 0.97 -10.19
C LYS A 128 -24.54 0.95 -9.65
N ILE A 129 -23.60 1.58 -10.35
CA ILE A 129 -22.20 1.70 -9.91
C ILE A 129 -22.09 2.53 -8.64
N ILE A 130 -22.84 3.63 -8.54
CA ILE A 130 -22.86 4.50 -7.35
C ILE A 130 -23.39 3.74 -6.13
N ASP A 131 -24.44 2.94 -6.31
CA ASP A 131 -25.13 2.21 -5.24
C ASP A 131 -24.39 0.94 -4.80
N THR A 132 -23.47 0.42 -5.61
CA THR A 132 -22.72 -0.82 -5.32
C THR A 132 -21.66 -0.59 -4.23
N ASP A 133 -21.56 -1.46 -3.23
CA ASP A 133 -20.56 -1.35 -2.17
C ASP A 133 -19.14 -1.55 -2.74
N VAL A 134 -18.17 -0.87 -2.14
CA VAL A 134 -16.76 -0.96 -2.54
C VAL A 134 -15.94 -1.53 -1.39
N VAL A 135 -15.05 -2.46 -1.73
CA VAL A 135 -14.04 -2.99 -0.83
C VAL A 135 -12.65 -2.71 -1.37
N LEU A 136 -11.68 -2.61 -0.47
CA LEU A 136 -10.29 -2.33 -0.78
C LEU A 136 -9.46 -3.56 -0.47
N ARG A 137 -8.66 -4.00 -1.45
CA ARG A 137 -7.80 -5.17 -1.34
C ARG A 137 -6.34 -4.78 -1.42
N HIS A 138 -5.57 -5.17 -0.39
CA HIS A 138 -4.11 -5.11 -0.42
C HIS A 138 -3.54 -6.52 -0.43
N GLN A 139 -2.63 -6.81 -1.34
CA GLN A 139 -1.97 -8.10 -1.44
C GLN A 139 -0.49 -8.02 -1.14
N THR A 140 0.03 -8.98 -0.38
CA THR A 140 1.46 -9.13 -0.13
C THR A 140 1.77 -10.54 0.38
N ASN A 141 3.01 -10.98 0.24
CA ASN A 141 3.50 -12.18 0.93
C ASN A 141 3.85 -11.90 2.41
N SER A 142 3.88 -10.65 2.86
CA SER A 142 4.15 -10.30 4.25
C SER A 142 2.96 -10.62 5.16
N LYS A 143 3.28 -10.90 6.43
CA LYS A 143 2.30 -10.98 7.51
C LYS A 143 2.10 -9.59 8.12
N LEU A 144 1.01 -8.92 7.74
CA LEU A 144 0.70 -7.55 8.14
C LEU A 144 -0.29 -7.47 9.31
N SER A 145 -0.95 -8.58 9.64
CA SER A 145 -1.82 -8.68 10.80
C SER A 145 -1.06 -9.23 12.00
N ASN A 146 -1.28 -8.61 13.16
CA ASN A 146 -0.74 -9.06 14.44
C ASN A 146 -1.82 -8.87 15.52
N LYS A 147 -2.08 -9.91 16.31
CA LYS A 147 -3.08 -9.90 17.42
C LYS A 147 -4.42 -9.25 17.01
N GLY A 148 -4.94 -9.61 15.84
CA GLY A 148 -6.22 -9.11 15.33
C GLY A 148 -6.21 -7.65 14.87
N THR A 149 -5.05 -7.03 14.65
CA THR A 149 -4.91 -5.70 14.07
C THR A 149 -4.07 -5.76 12.81
N LEU A 150 -4.62 -5.28 11.70
CA LEU A 150 -3.92 -5.09 10.43
C LEU A 150 -3.16 -3.77 10.46
N ASN A 151 -1.87 -3.81 10.11
CA ASN A 151 -1.05 -2.62 9.95
C ASN A 151 -0.37 -2.64 8.58
N ILE A 152 -0.72 -1.68 7.72
CA ILE A 152 -0.10 -1.50 6.41
C ILE A 152 0.53 -0.12 6.38
N PHE A 153 1.77 -0.04 5.93
CA PHE A 153 2.56 1.19 5.87
C PHE A 153 2.95 1.47 4.41
N SER A 154 3.05 2.74 4.06
CA SER A 154 3.58 3.22 2.78
C SER A 154 5.07 2.86 2.67
N ASN A 155 5.59 2.83 1.45
CA ASN A 155 7.01 2.58 1.21
C ASN A 155 7.90 3.59 1.94
N LYS A 156 7.57 4.88 1.89
CA LYS A 156 8.28 5.93 2.64
C LYS A 156 8.29 5.67 4.14
N LYS A 157 7.15 5.22 4.69
CA LYS A 157 7.04 4.93 6.11
C LYS A 157 7.82 3.69 6.51
N LEU A 158 7.81 2.64 5.69
CA LEU A 158 8.63 1.44 5.90
C LEU A 158 10.12 1.78 5.92
N GLN A 159 10.59 2.57 4.94
CA GLN A 159 11.97 3.08 4.91
C GLN A 159 12.33 3.85 6.18
N SER A 160 11.44 4.73 6.67
CA SER A 160 11.68 5.47 7.93
C SER A 160 11.72 4.60 9.19
N LEU A 161 11.24 3.35 9.11
CA LEU A 161 11.25 2.38 10.20
C LEU A 161 12.37 1.35 10.03
N ASP A 162 13.33 1.62 9.13
CA ASP A 162 14.37 0.66 8.71
C ASP A 162 13.78 -0.71 8.34
N THR A 163 12.55 -0.69 7.83
CA THR A 163 11.84 -1.88 7.37
C THR A 163 11.88 -1.85 5.85
N PRO A 164 12.48 -2.86 5.21
CA PRO A 164 12.55 -2.91 3.76
C PRO A 164 11.14 -2.99 3.17
N PRO A 165 10.82 -2.20 2.13
CA PRO A 165 9.54 -2.33 1.46
C PRO A 165 9.48 -3.67 0.73
N THR A 166 8.29 -4.28 0.69
CA THR A 166 8.05 -5.57 -0.01
C THR A 166 8.18 -5.45 -1.52
N THR A 167 8.01 -4.24 -2.04
CA THR A 167 8.17 -3.86 -3.44
C THR A 167 8.87 -2.50 -3.49
N ARG A 168 9.87 -2.35 -4.37
CA ARG A 168 10.45 -1.03 -4.64
C ARG A 168 9.45 -0.28 -5.51
N ALA A 169 8.92 0.85 -5.03
CA ALA A 169 8.33 1.82 -5.95
C ALA A 169 9.42 2.20 -6.95
N LEU A 170 9.13 2.17 -8.24
CA LEU A 170 10.14 2.44 -9.26
C LEU A 170 10.67 3.87 -9.01
N ASP A 171 11.99 4.07 -9.04
CA ASP A 171 12.57 5.39 -8.74
C ASP A 171 11.99 6.47 -9.67
N GLU A 172 11.57 6.08 -10.86
CA GLU A 172 10.87 6.90 -11.84
C GLU A 172 9.44 7.29 -11.39
N GLU A 173 8.67 6.39 -10.75
CA GLU A 173 7.37 6.70 -10.14
C GLU A 173 7.50 7.72 -9.01
N ILE A 174 8.56 7.56 -8.21
CA ILE A 174 8.88 8.50 -7.13
C ILE A 174 9.18 9.88 -7.71
N ALA A 175 9.93 9.95 -8.80
CA ALA A 175 10.27 11.21 -9.46
C ALA A 175 9.07 11.86 -10.16
N ASP A 176 8.17 11.08 -10.76
CA ASP A 176 7.00 11.61 -11.48
C ASP A 176 5.90 12.08 -10.51
N LEU A 177 5.45 11.21 -9.61
CA LEU A 177 4.31 11.49 -8.74
C LEU A 177 4.70 11.80 -7.30
N SER A 178 5.83 11.28 -6.83
CA SER A 178 6.20 11.37 -5.42
C SER A 178 5.12 10.80 -4.47
N ASN A 179 4.37 9.79 -4.93
CA ASN A 179 3.28 9.12 -4.18
C ASN A 179 3.76 7.93 -3.31
N HIS A 180 5.06 7.75 -3.11
CA HIS A 180 5.64 6.67 -2.30
C HIS A 180 5.28 6.72 -0.80
N ASP A 181 4.64 7.79 -0.32
CA ASP A 181 4.06 7.88 1.02
C ASP A 181 2.57 7.53 1.07
N PHE A 182 2.07 6.75 0.11
CA PHE A 182 0.72 6.20 0.09
C PHE A 182 0.75 4.68 0.18
N VAL A 183 -0.35 4.10 0.67
CA VAL A 183 -0.66 2.68 0.65
C VAL A 183 -1.64 2.42 -0.48
N PHE A 184 -1.36 1.43 -1.31
CA PHE A 184 -2.10 1.12 -2.52
C PHE A 184 -3.05 -0.07 -2.27
N PHE A 185 -4.25 0.03 -2.82
CA PHE A 185 -5.27 -1.02 -2.80
C PHE A 185 -5.92 -1.14 -4.18
N GLY A 186 -6.23 -2.36 -4.58
CA GLY A 186 -7.21 -2.61 -5.65
C GLY A 186 -8.62 -2.32 -5.15
N VAL A 187 -9.48 -1.83 -6.04
CA VAL A 187 -10.89 -1.54 -5.77
C VAL A 187 -11.75 -2.69 -6.27
N GLU A 188 -12.56 -3.31 -5.40
CA GLU A 188 -13.54 -4.32 -5.81
C GLU A 188 -14.96 -3.86 -5.50
N PHE A 189 -15.87 -4.10 -6.45
CA PHE A 189 -17.29 -3.80 -6.35
C PHE A 189 -18.04 -5.05 -5.89
N SER A 190 -18.77 -4.93 -4.79
CA SER A 190 -19.33 -6.10 -4.10
C SER A 190 -20.68 -5.79 -3.48
N ASP A 191 -21.38 -6.84 -3.09
CA ASP A 191 -22.55 -6.76 -2.24
C ASP A 191 -22.32 -7.54 -0.94
N LYS A 192 -23.34 -7.56 -0.07
CA LYS A 192 -23.27 -8.20 1.24
C LYS A 192 -23.04 -9.71 1.18
N ASN A 193 -23.35 -10.36 0.07
CA ASN A 193 -23.27 -11.81 -0.09
C ASN A 193 -21.99 -12.24 -0.84
N THR A 194 -21.19 -11.28 -1.30
CA THR A 194 -20.00 -11.57 -2.08
C THR A 194 -18.89 -12.16 -1.22
N ILE A 195 -18.32 -13.27 -1.67
CA ILE A 195 -17.14 -13.89 -1.03
C ILE A 195 -15.91 -13.15 -1.54
N HIS A 196 -15.11 -12.63 -0.61
CA HIS A 196 -13.88 -11.90 -0.92
C HIS A 196 -12.61 -12.75 -0.78
N PRO A 197 -11.55 -12.39 -1.52
CA PRO A 197 -11.54 -11.34 -2.55
C PRO A 197 -12.22 -11.80 -3.85
N ILE A 198 -12.77 -10.84 -4.60
CA ILE A 198 -13.28 -11.08 -5.96
C ILE A 198 -12.12 -11.21 -6.95
N ASN A 199 -11.04 -10.48 -6.68
CA ASN A 199 -9.83 -10.45 -7.50
C ASN A 199 -8.61 -10.92 -6.68
N THR A 200 -7.75 -11.71 -7.29
CA THR A 200 -6.49 -12.27 -6.80
C THR A 200 -5.29 -11.78 -7.60
N LYS A 201 -5.51 -11.08 -8.71
CA LYS A 201 -4.47 -10.42 -9.52
C LYS A 201 -4.78 -8.94 -9.74
N TYR A 202 -3.79 -8.21 -10.26
CA TYR A 202 -3.96 -6.84 -10.74
C TYR A 202 -3.07 -6.65 -11.96
N LYS A 203 -3.67 -6.33 -13.10
CA LYS A 203 -3.08 -6.30 -14.44
C LYS A 203 -2.22 -7.54 -14.67
N GLY A 204 -2.76 -8.74 -14.46
CA GLY A 204 -2.02 -10.01 -14.58
C GLY A 204 -0.97 -10.29 -13.48
N TRP A 205 -0.50 -9.27 -12.76
CA TRP A 205 0.47 -9.40 -11.68
C TRP A 205 -0.15 -9.98 -10.42
N ASN A 206 0.58 -10.91 -9.80
CA ASN A 206 0.28 -11.42 -8.48
C ASN A 206 1.15 -10.69 -7.45
N PHE A 207 0.53 -9.81 -6.66
CA PHE A 207 1.23 -9.03 -5.63
C PHE A 207 1.45 -9.80 -4.32
N GLY A 208 0.94 -11.01 -4.19
CA GLY A 208 1.24 -11.89 -3.08
C GLY A 208 0.09 -12.82 -2.71
N SER A 209 0.43 -13.80 -1.89
CA SER A 209 -0.44 -14.90 -1.53
C SER A 209 -1.34 -14.61 -0.33
N ASN A 210 -1.18 -13.47 0.36
CA ASN A 210 -2.13 -13.00 1.36
C ASN A 210 -2.87 -11.77 0.83
N ALA A 211 -4.19 -11.77 0.94
CA ALA A 211 -5.04 -10.62 0.69
C ALA A 211 -5.62 -10.09 2.02
N TYR A 212 -5.56 -8.78 2.18
CA TYR A 212 -6.14 -8.04 3.29
C TYR A 212 -7.26 -7.15 2.74
N ILE A 213 -8.49 -7.43 3.16
CA ILE A 213 -9.70 -6.78 2.66
C ILE A 213 -10.22 -5.81 3.71
N VAL A 214 -10.49 -4.58 3.31
CA VAL A 214 -10.95 -3.50 4.17
C VAL A 214 -12.18 -2.83 3.56
N LYS A 215 -13.19 -2.54 4.38
CA LYS A 215 -14.44 -1.87 3.96
C LYS A 215 -14.59 -0.46 4.55
N ASP A 216 -13.54 0.07 5.16
CA ASP A 216 -13.55 1.38 5.80
C ASP A 216 -13.50 2.50 4.74
N GLU A 217 -14.22 3.60 4.98
CA GLU A 217 -14.12 4.80 4.15
C GLU A 217 -12.95 5.71 4.62
N PHE A 218 -12.13 6.15 3.67
CA PHE A 218 -10.98 7.01 3.94
C PHE A 218 -11.12 8.37 3.28
N LYS A 219 -11.59 9.36 4.05
CA LYS A 219 -11.88 10.74 3.59
C LYS A 219 -10.77 11.39 2.74
N HIS A 220 -9.51 11.14 3.08
CA HIS A 220 -8.35 11.81 2.47
C HIS A 220 -7.57 10.90 1.53
N ALA A 221 -8.19 9.87 1.00
CA ALA A 221 -7.59 9.07 -0.05
C ALA A 221 -7.93 9.64 -1.44
N TYR A 222 -7.19 9.19 -2.43
CA TYR A 222 -7.49 9.46 -3.83
C TYR A 222 -7.57 8.15 -4.61
N VAL A 223 -8.26 8.20 -5.75
CA VAL A 223 -8.43 7.08 -6.66
C VAL A 223 -8.03 7.49 -8.05
N THR A 224 -7.43 6.53 -8.74
CA THR A 224 -7.05 6.67 -10.14
C THR A 224 -7.65 5.51 -10.91
N LEU A 225 -7.94 5.74 -12.18
CA LEU A 225 -8.60 4.72 -12.99
C LEU A 225 -7.66 3.55 -13.27
N ASP A 226 -6.36 3.79 -13.34
CA ASP A 226 -5.34 2.79 -13.63
C ASP A 226 -4.04 3.02 -12.83
N HIS A 227 -3.13 2.04 -12.95
CA HIS A 227 -1.74 2.16 -12.50
C HIS A 227 -0.98 3.19 -13.33
N HIS A 228 -0.40 4.15 -12.62
CA HIS A 228 0.20 5.37 -13.18
C HIS A 228 1.41 5.21 -14.08
N TYR A 229 2.05 4.04 -14.12
CA TYR A 229 3.40 3.97 -14.67
C TYR A 229 3.67 2.80 -15.61
N SER A 230 2.80 1.80 -15.65
CA SER A 230 2.96 0.69 -16.58
C SER A 230 1.95 0.82 -17.72
N GLY A 231 2.40 1.40 -18.84
CA GLY A 231 1.79 1.23 -20.16
C GLY A 231 1.89 -0.20 -20.70
N TYR A 232 2.04 -1.19 -19.81
CA TYR A 232 1.97 -2.60 -20.11
C TYR A 232 0.57 -3.08 -19.78
N VAL A 233 -0.20 -3.35 -20.83
CA VAL A 233 -1.28 -4.33 -20.73
C VAL A 233 -0.60 -5.68 -20.60
N THR A 234 -0.79 -6.36 -19.48
CA THR A 234 -0.49 -7.79 -19.46
C THR A 234 -1.36 -8.44 -20.51
N SER A 235 -0.73 -9.22 -21.38
CA SER A 235 -1.44 -10.02 -22.37
C SER A 235 -2.52 -10.89 -21.69
N ASP A 236 -3.58 -11.16 -22.43
CA ASP A 236 -4.87 -11.67 -21.94
C ASP A 236 -4.78 -13.06 -21.31
N PHE A 237 -3.64 -13.73 -21.48
CA PHE A 237 -3.33 -15.00 -20.85
C PHE A 237 -3.21 -14.92 -19.32
N GLU A 238 -2.95 -13.73 -18.77
CA GLU A 238 -2.71 -13.56 -17.34
C GLU A 238 -3.84 -12.86 -16.58
N HIS A 239 -4.81 -12.26 -17.28
CA HIS A 239 -5.98 -11.63 -16.66
C HIS A 239 -6.80 -12.67 -15.88
N GLU A 240 -7.22 -12.31 -14.67
CA GLU A 240 -7.87 -13.25 -13.76
C GLU A 240 -9.24 -13.72 -14.25
N HIS A 241 -9.99 -12.82 -14.89
CA HIS A 241 -11.30 -13.14 -15.47
C HIS A 241 -11.21 -13.41 -16.97
N LYS A 242 -10.21 -14.18 -17.40
CA LYS A 242 -9.95 -14.44 -18.83
C LYS A 242 -11.21 -14.90 -19.59
N GLU A 243 -12.02 -15.78 -19.00
CA GLU A 243 -13.26 -16.27 -19.63
C GLU A 243 -14.31 -15.16 -19.85
N PHE A 244 -14.30 -14.13 -18.99
CA PHE A 244 -15.14 -12.95 -19.16
C PHE A 244 -14.56 -12.03 -20.23
N THR A 245 -13.26 -11.73 -20.15
CA THR A 245 -12.61 -10.77 -21.06
C THR A 245 -12.54 -11.28 -22.50
N SER A 246 -12.35 -12.59 -22.70
CA SER A 246 -12.29 -13.23 -24.02
C SER A 246 -13.58 -13.12 -24.83
N GLN A 247 -14.69 -12.69 -24.21
CA GLN A 247 -15.95 -12.43 -24.93
C GLN A 247 -15.94 -11.09 -25.67
N PHE A 248 -14.99 -10.21 -25.36
CA PHE A 248 -14.91 -8.82 -25.79
C PHE A 248 -13.55 -8.48 -26.44
N GLU A 249 -13.13 -9.29 -27.43
CA GLU A 249 -11.83 -9.18 -28.09
C GLU A 249 -11.55 -7.80 -28.73
N ILE A 250 -12.60 -7.08 -29.15
CA ILE A 250 -12.44 -5.75 -29.74
C ILE A 250 -12.12 -4.74 -28.64
N ALA A 251 -12.87 -4.78 -27.54
CA ALA A 251 -12.63 -3.91 -26.40
C ALA A 251 -11.26 -4.16 -25.77
N GLU A 252 -10.83 -5.42 -25.68
CA GLU A 252 -9.50 -5.80 -25.19
C GLU A 252 -8.37 -5.13 -25.98
N LYS A 253 -8.46 -5.15 -27.33
CA LYS A 253 -7.51 -4.44 -28.20
C LYS A 253 -7.57 -2.93 -28.02
N GLU A 254 -8.75 -2.36 -27.86
CA GLU A 254 -8.93 -0.92 -27.64
C GLU A 254 -8.34 -0.47 -26.30
N ILE A 255 -8.55 -1.25 -25.23
CA ILE A 255 -7.93 -1.05 -23.93
C ILE A 255 -6.41 -1.12 -24.07
N SER A 256 -5.89 -2.14 -24.77
CA SER A 256 -4.46 -2.26 -25.06
C SER A 256 -3.90 -1.07 -25.83
N ASN A 257 -4.64 -0.57 -26.81
CA ASN A 257 -4.25 0.61 -27.56
C ASN A 257 -4.21 1.85 -26.67
N ILE A 258 -5.23 2.09 -25.84
CA ILE A 258 -5.26 3.22 -24.90
C ILE A 258 -4.01 3.23 -24.02
N TYR A 259 -3.64 2.08 -23.44
CA TYR A 259 -2.46 1.98 -22.57
C TYR A 259 -1.11 2.09 -23.31
N THR A 260 -1.06 1.76 -24.60
CA THR A 260 0.18 1.81 -25.40
C THR A 260 0.37 3.13 -26.13
N SER A 261 -0.71 3.80 -26.56
CA SER A 261 -0.70 5.06 -27.30
C SER A 261 -0.67 6.31 -26.40
N ASN A 262 -1.20 6.24 -25.17
CA ASN A 262 -1.23 7.39 -24.25
C ASN A 262 0.10 7.65 -23.51
N LYS A 263 1.23 7.16 -24.00
CA LYS A 263 2.56 7.48 -23.42
C LYS A 263 2.88 8.98 -23.44
N GLU A 264 2.29 9.73 -24.37
CA GLU A 264 2.56 11.15 -24.55
C GLU A 264 1.56 12.05 -23.80
N ASP A 265 0.29 11.65 -23.76
CA ASP A 265 -0.78 12.39 -23.07
C ASP A 265 -0.88 11.92 -21.61
N ASN A 266 0.09 12.37 -20.82
CA ASN A 266 0.34 11.99 -19.43
C ASN A 266 -0.76 12.41 -18.45
N ASP A 267 -2.02 12.59 -18.85
CA ASP A 267 -3.03 13.16 -17.98
C ASP A 267 -3.47 12.18 -16.88
N ILE A 268 -3.15 12.50 -15.63
CA ILE A 268 -3.48 11.61 -14.52
C ILE A 268 -4.88 11.91 -14.02
N ALA A 269 -5.83 11.03 -14.38
CA ALA A 269 -7.19 11.07 -13.88
C ALA A 269 -7.22 10.71 -12.38
N MET A 270 -7.02 11.72 -11.53
CA MET A 270 -7.13 11.60 -10.08
C MET A 270 -8.48 12.10 -9.56
N TYR A 271 -9.07 11.34 -8.64
CA TYR A 271 -10.34 11.65 -8.01
C TYR A 271 -10.26 11.52 -6.49
N SER A 272 -10.95 12.38 -5.77
CA SER A 272 -11.15 12.19 -4.33
C SER A 272 -12.06 10.99 -4.07
N THR A 273 -11.96 10.37 -2.89
CA THR A 273 -12.89 9.30 -2.45
C THR A 273 -14.36 9.64 -2.66
N LYS A 274 -14.74 10.91 -2.42
CA LYS A 274 -16.13 11.38 -2.57
C LYS A 274 -16.65 11.30 -4.01
N SER A 275 -15.75 11.48 -4.97
CA SER A 275 -16.10 11.50 -6.40
C SER A 275 -15.75 10.20 -7.12
N MET A 276 -15.15 9.24 -6.42
CA MET A 276 -14.63 7.99 -6.99
C MET A 276 -15.67 7.24 -7.82
N LYS A 277 -16.81 6.86 -7.24
CA LYS A 277 -17.81 6.04 -7.96
C LYS A 277 -18.41 6.77 -9.15
N LEU A 278 -18.68 8.07 -8.99
CA LEU A 278 -19.16 8.93 -10.09
C LEU A 278 -18.13 9.00 -11.22
N ALA A 279 -16.86 9.21 -10.89
CA ALA A 279 -15.78 9.27 -11.86
C ALA A 279 -15.63 7.95 -12.63
N ILE A 280 -15.60 6.82 -11.93
CA ILE A 280 -15.49 5.49 -12.52
C ILE A 280 -16.69 5.25 -13.45
N GLY A 281 -17.92 5.52 -13.00
CA GLY A 281 -19.11 5.32 -13.81
C GLY A 281 -19.16 6.21 -15.06
N LEU A 282 -18.77 7.48 -14.97
CA LEU A 282 -18.76 8.37 -16.14
C LEU A 282 -17.64 8.01 -17.12
N ASN A 283 -16.45 7.64 -16.64
CA ASN A 283 -15.39 7.16 -17.52
C ASN A 283 -15.77 5.84 -18.19
N LEU A 284 -16.46 4.95 -17.47
CA LEU A 284 -17.01 3.73 -18.07
C LEU A 284 -17.98 4.07 -19.20
N ILE A 285 -18.91 4.99 -18.98
CA ILE A 285 -19.87 5.41 -20.01
C ILE A 285 -19.14 6.00 -21.23
N LYS A 286 -18.13 6.85 -21.01
CA LYS A 286 -17.30 7.37 -22.11
C LYS A 286 -16.65 6.23 -22.90
N PHE A 287 -16.07 5.23 -22.22
CA PHE A 287 -15.48 4.07 -22.88
C PHE A 287 -16.53 3.28 -23.68
N ILE A 288 -17.67 2.96 -23.07
CA ILE A 288 -18.77 2.21 -23.69
C ILE A 288 -19.37 2.93 -24.91
N ARG A 289 -19.38 4.27 -24.93
CA ARG A 289 -19.79 5.02 -26.14
C ARG A 289 -18.82 4.83 -27.28
N ASN A 290 -17.53 4.89 -26.98
CA ASN A 290 -16.46 4.98 -27.96
C ASN A 290 -15.94 3.63 -28.46
N THR A 291 -16.13 2.55 -27.69
CA THR A 291 -15.69 1.21 -28.12
C THR A 291 -16.39 0.78 -29.40
N SER A 292 -15.74 -0.01 -30.24
CA SER A 292 -16.36 -0.65 -31.41
C SER A 292 -16.96 -2.02 -31.06
N ASP A 293 -16.75 -2.50 -29.83
CA ASP A 293 -17.24 -3.78 -29.35
C ASP A 293 -18.74 -3.74 -29.02
N MET A 294 -19.57 -4.11 -30.00
CA MET A 294 -21.02 -4.10 -29.82
C MET A 294 -21.51 -5.07 -28.74
N LYS A 295 -20.83 -6.20 -28.54
CA LYS A 295 -21.19 -7.17 -27.50
C LYS A 295 -20.98 -6.56 -26.12
N LEU A 296 -19.86 -5.87 -25.92
CA LEU A 296 -19.60 -5.17 -24.66
C LEU A 296 -20.62 -4.05 -24.42
N LYS A 297 -20.98 -3.28 -25.45
CA LYS A 297 -22.02 -2.23 -25.32
C LYS A 297 -23.36 -2.82 -24.90
N GLU A 298 -23.80 -3.89 -25.56
CA GLU A 298 -25.06 -4.56 -25.24
C GLU A 298 -25.04 -5.15 -23.84
N PHE A 299 -23.94 -5.78 -23.43
CA PHE A 299 -23.74 -6.30 -22.08
C PHE A 299 -23.84 -5.19 -21.03
N ALA A 300 -23.00 -4.15 -21.16
CA ALA A 300 -22.91 -3.05 -20.20
C ALA A 300 -24.23 -2.25 -20.08
N LEU A 301 -24.97 -2.12 -21.17
CA LEU A 301 -26.23 -1.35 -21.24
C LEU A 301 -27.48 -2.23 -21.20
N SER A 302 -27.35 -3.51 -20.83
CA SER A 302 -28.46 -4.47 -20.71
C SER A 302 -29.46 -4.09 -19.61
N GLY A 303 -29.01 -3.39 -18.57
CA GLY A 303 -29.80 -3.06 -17.38
C GLY A 303 -29.90 -4.19 -16.35
N GLN A 304 -29.22 -5.32 -16.55
CA GLN A 304 -29.33 -6.51 -15.70
C GLN A 304 -27.99 -7.01 -15.13
N LEU A 305 -26.98 -6.15 -15.05
CA LEU A 305 -25.66 -6.52 -14.51
C LEU A 305 -25.75 -6.96 -13.05
N SER A 306 -25.25 -8.12 -12.66
CA SER A 306 -25.03 -8.40 -11.24
C SER A 306 -23.93 -7.50 -10.66
N THR A 307 -23.77 -7.50 -9.33
CA THR A 307 -22.64 -6.81 -8.70
C THR A 307 -21.28 -7.34 -9.18
N LEU A 308 -21.19 -8.66 -9.37
CA LEU A 308 -20.00 -9.31 -9.92
C LEU A 308 -19.73 -8.88 -11.37
N ASP A 309 -20.78 -8.68 -12.17
CA ASP A 309 -20.63 -8.17 -13.53
C ASP A 309 -20.12 -6.72 -13.55
N ILE A 310 -20.53 -5.89 -12.59
CA ILE A 310 -20.01 -4.52 -12.43
C ILE A 310 -18.52 -4.56 -12.08
N ASP A 311 -18.13 -5.40 -11.12
CA ASP A 311 -16.73 -5.56 -10.74
C ASP A 311 -15.88 -5.99 -11.93
N ARG A 312 -16.30 -7.06 -12.62
CA ARG A 312 -15.61 -7.59 -13.80
C ARG A 312 -15.51 -6.56 -14.91
N LEU A 313 -16.58 -5.81 -15.18
CA LEU A 313 -16.59 -4.78 -16.22
C LEU A 313 -15.60 -3.65 -15.89
N ILE A 314 -15.61 -3.15 -14.65
CA ILE A 314 -14.74 -2.04 -14.22
C ILE A 314 -13.27 -2.50 -14.13
N ASN A 315 -13.02 -3.68 -13.56
CA ASN A 315 -11.67 -4.25 -13.44
C ASN A 315 -11.16 -4.89 -14.75
N PHE A 316 -12.01 -5.04 -15.77
CA PHE A 316 -11.55 -5.32 -17.12
C PHE A 316 -11.02 -4.06 -17.81
N ILE A 317 -11.73 -2.93 -17.67
CA ILE A 317 -11.43 -1.71 -18.43
C ILE A 317 -10.38 -0.81 -17.75
N PHE A 318 -10.46 -0.65 -16.42
CA PHE A 318 -9.70 0.37 -15.69
C PHE A 318 -8.71 -0.24 -14.69
N GLN A 319 -9.21 -1.15 -13.85
CA GLN A 319 -8.54 -1.60 -12.62
C GLN A 319 -8.18 -0.44 -11.68
N PRO A 320 -9.18 0.17 -11.06
CA PRO A 320 -8.95 1.36 -10.25
C PRO A 320 -8.07 1.09 -9.04
N GLU A 321 -7.18 2.04 -8.73
CA GLU A 321 -6.31 1.99 -7.56
C GLU A 321 -6.67 3.05 -6.53
N TYR A 322 -6.81 2.59 -5.28
CA TYR A 322 -7.14 3.41 -4.13
C TYR A 322 -5.89 3.69 -3.31
N HIS A 323 -5.63 4.97 -3.06
CA HIS A 323 -4.38 5.44 -2.48
C HIS A 323 -4.63 6.10 -1.13
N LEU A 324 -4.22 5.43 -0.06
CA LEU A 324 -4.43 5.88 1.31
C LEU A 324 -3.14 6.53 1.86
N PRO A 325 -3.19 7.74 2.43
CA PRO A 325 -2.00 8.41 2.95
C PRO A 325 -1.30 7.64 4.09
N ARG A 326 -0.02 7.32 3.86
CA ARG A 326 0.99 6.79 4.80
C ARG A 326 0.75 5.45 5.44
N MET A 327 -0.40 5.20 6.06
CA MET A 327 -0.65 3.97 6.79
C MET A 327 -2.11 3.74 7.14
N ILE A 328 -2.47 2.48 7.30
CA ILE A 328 -3.71 2.03 7.91
C ILE A 328 -3.40 1.13 9.12
N SER A 329 -4.15 1.34 10.20
CA SER A 329 -4.21 0.44 11.35
C SER A 329 -5.68 0.20 11.70
N THR A 330 -6.14 -1.04 11.56
CA THR A 330 -7.56 -1.39 11.77
C THR A 330 -7.74 -2.80 12.30
N LYS A 331 -8.80 -2.98 13.10
CA LYS A 331 -9.30 -4.32 13.49
C LYS A 331 -10.41 -4.82 12.57
N LYS A 332 -10.90 -3.95 11.66
CA LYS A 332 -11.98 -4.26 10.72
C LYS A 332 -11.38 -4.67 9.38
N PHE A 333 -10.91 -5.89 9.31
CA PHE A 333 -10.36 -6.45 8.08
C PHE A 333 -10.66 -7.94 8.00
N GLN A 334 -10.60 -8.47 6.78
CA GLN A 334 -10.54 -9.90 6.52
C GLN A 334 -9.15 -10.22 5.95
N GLU A 335 -8.52 -11.26 6.46
CA GLU A 335 -7.29 -11.82 5.88
C GLU A 335 -7.65 -13.13 5.17
N VAL A 336 -7.21 -13.26 3.93
CA VAL A 336 -7.44 -14.43 3.09
C VAL A 336 -6.10 -14.92 2.53
N ARG A 337 -5.81 -16.20 2.71
CA ARG A 337 -4.67 -16.85 2.07
C ARG A 337 -5.12 -17.38 0.71
N LEU A 338 -4.53 -16.85 -0.35
CA LEU A 338 -4.87 -17.15 -1.74
C LEU A 338 -4.07 -18.32 -2.30
N ALA A 339 -2.84 -18.49 -1.82
CA ALA A 339 -1.93 -19.54 -2.27
C ALA A 339 -0.93 -19.90 -1.17
N ASP A 340 -0.17 -20.97 -1.42
CA ASP A 340 0.98 -21.31 -0.61
C ASP A 340 2.15 -20.36 -0.88
N ILE A 341 2.73 -19.84 0.19
CA ILE A 341 3.93 -19.01 0.13
C ILE A 341 5.14 -19.94 0.19
N SER A 342 6.01 -19.86 -0.83
CA SER A 342 7.29 -20.60 -0.87
C SER A 342 8.27 -20.04 0.17
N LEU A 343 9.30 -20.82 0.54
CA LEU A 343 10.33 -20.34 1.47
C LEU A 343 11.05 -19.09 0.93
N LYS A 344 11.30 -19.06 -0.38
CA LYS A 344 11.90 -17.92 -1.07
C LYS A 344 11.05 -16.67 -0.91
N ASP A 345 9.76 -16.77 -1.16
CA ASP A 345 8.83 -15.64 -1.08
C ASP A 345 8.61 -15.20 0.37
N ALA A 346 8.57 -16.15 1.31
CA ALA A 346 8.51 -15.85 2.74
C ALA A 346 9.73 -15.05 3.20
N ILE A 347 10.93 -15.42 2.76
CA ILE A 347 12.18 -14.70 3.04
C ILE A 347 12.16 -13.31 2.39
N MET A 348 11.79 -13.21 1.11
CA MET A 348 11.69 -11.93 0.40
C MET A 348 10.67 -10.97 1.02
N ALA A 349 9.65 -11.50 1.68
CA ALA A 349 8.62 -10.72 2.35
C ALA A 349 8.87 -10.53 3.85
N ALA A 350 10.00 -11.01 4.39
CA ALA A 350 10.28 -11.09 5.82
C ALA A 350 9.11 -11.68 6.65
N ASN A 351 8.39 -12.65 6.09
CA ASN A 351 7.26 -13.29 6.74
C ASN A 351 7.76 -14.36 7.72
N LEU A 352 8.12 -13.92 8.93
CA LEU A 352 8.68 -14.80 9.95
C LEU A 352 7.74 -15.94 10.35
N THR A 353 6.42 -15.70 10.41
CA THR A 353 5.42 -16.75 10.67
C THR A 353 5.48 -17.86 9.62
N ARG A 354 5.58 -17.49 8.33
CA ARG A 354 5.67 -18.50 7.28
C ARG A 354 7.03 -19.20 7.24
N ILE A 355 8.12 -18.48 7.53
CA ILE A 355 9.45 -19.09 7.72
C ILE A 355 9.39 -20.10 8.86
N ASP A 356 8.67 -19.79 9.94
CA ASP A 356 8.46 -20.69 11.07
C ASP A 356 7.74 -21.98 10.64
N GLU A 357 6.69 -21.88 9.82
CA GLU A 357 6.00 -23.08 9.32
C GLU A 357 6.87 -23.96 8.39
N LEU A 358 7.77 -23.32 7.63
CA LEU A 358 8.54 -23.97 6.57
C LEU A 358 9.91 -24.50 7.01
N VAL A 359 10.54 -23.87 8.00
CA VAL A 359 11.86 -24.25 8.52
C VAL A 359 11.67 -25.12 9.76
N LYS A 360 11.75 -26.45 9.61
CA LYS A 360 11.42 -27.38 10.69
C LYS A 360 12.64 -27.95 11.39
N ASP A 361 13.75 -28.07 10.67
CA ASP A 361 14.99 -28.64 11.19
C ASP A 361 16.23 -27.84 10.76
N LYS A 362 17.41 -28.32 11.17
CA LYS A 362 18.70 -27.68 10.86
C LYS A 362 19.01 -27.67 9.36
N LYS A 363 18.52 -28.66 8.61
CA LYS A 363 18.74 -28.76 7.15
C LYS A 363 17.91 -27.70 6.42
N ASP A 364 16.66 -27.51 6.82
CA ASP A 364 15.81 -26.43 6.30
C ASP A 364 16.39 -25.06 6.65
N ALA A 365 16.84 -24.88 7.90
CA ALA A 365 17.43 -23.63 8.36
C ALA A 365 18.67 -23.26 7.56
N TYR A 366 19.50 -24.26 7.28
CA TYR A 366 20.67 -24.11 6.44
C TYR A 366 20.34 -23.69 5.00
N TYR A 367 19.33 -24.34 4.39
CA TYR A 367 18.84 -23.96 3.07
C TYR A 367 18.25 -22.53 3.07
N ALA A 368 17.50 -22.16 4.10
CA ALA A 368 16.94 -20.84 4.27
C ALA A 368 18.04 -19.76 4.36
N ILE A 369 19.08 -19.97 5.17
CA ILE A 369 20.22 -19.03 5.31
C ILE A 369 20.94 -18.86 3.96
N LYS A 370 21.19 -19.95 3.24
CA LYS A 370 21.76 -19.88 1.88
C LYS A 370 20.90 -19.03 0.95
N LEU A 371 19.58 -19.21 1.02
CA LEU A 371 18.64 -18.47 0.19
C LEU A 371 18.62 -16.98 0.56
N VAL A 372 18.66 -16.63 1.85
CA VAL A 372 18.82 -15.23 2.31
C VAL A 372 20.08 -14.61 1.72
N LEU A 373 21.22 -15.30 1.82
CA LEU A 373 22.51 -14.80 1.31
C LEU A 373 22.51 -14.64 -0.21
N PHE A 374 21.94 -15.61 -0.93
CA PHE A 374 21.76 -15.53 -2.38
C PHE A 374 20.90 -14.34 -2.78
N LEU A 375 19.73 -14.17 -2.14
CA LEU A 375 18.83 -13.07 -2.42
C LEU A 375 19.45 -11.71 -2.08
N HIS A 376 20.20 -11.62 -0.98
CA HIS A 376 20.93 -10.41 -0.62
C HIS A 376 21.98 -10.00 -1.66
N LYS A 377 22.64 -10.99 -2.28
CA LYS A 377 23.66 -10.72 -3.32
C LYS A 377 23.04 -10.36 -4.67
N GLU A 378 21.99 -11.07 -5.08
CA GLU A 378 21.43 -10.99 -6.44
C GLU A 378 20.28 -9.98 -6.57
N ARG A 379 19.68 -9.54 -5.46
CA ARG A 379 18.52 -8.62 -5.46
C ARG A 379 18.84 -7.40 -4.61
N GLU A 380 18.78 -6.22 -5.24
CA GLU A 380 18.94 -4.93 -4.54
C GLU A 380 17.88 -4.68 -3.45
N SER A 381 16.77 -5.42 -3.44
CA SER A 381 15.66 -5.23 -2.49
C SER A 381 15.92 -5.76 -1.08
N MET A 382 16.87 -6.68 -0.89
CA MET A 382 17.16 -7.30 0.40
C MET A 382 18.29 -6.55 1.12
N THR A 383 17.94 -5.71 2.09
CA THR A 383 18.93 -4.91 2.82
C THR A 383 19.80 -5.76 3.77
N ASN A 384 21.00 -5.26 4.09
CA ASN A 384 21.88 -5.86 5.10
C ASN A 384 21.15 -6.12 6.42
N LEU A 385 20.33 -5.17 6.86
CA LEU A 385 19.59 -5.27 8.11
C LEU A 385 18.52 -6.37 8.03
N MET A 386 17.77 -6.44 6.93
CA MET A 386 16.76 -7.47 6.71
C MET A 386 17.36 -8.87 6.75
N ALA A 387 18.42 -9.07 5.97
CA ALA A 387 19.10 -10.36 5.88
C ALA A 387 19.64 -10.79 7.25
N LYS A 388 20.28 -9.89 8.01
CA LYS A 388 20.73 -10.18 9.38
C LYS A 388 19.59 -10.59 10.30
N ARG A 389 18.46 -9.88 10.26
CA ARG A 389 17.30 -10.16 11.11
C ARG A 389 16.70 -11.54 10.82
N ILE A 390 16.53 -11.87 9.53
CA ILE A 390 15.99 -13.17 9.11
C ILE A 390 16.95 -14.30 9.50
N ILE A 391 18.25 -14.13 9.27
CA ILE A 391 19.26 -15.14 9.63
C ILE A 391 19.29 -15.36 11.15
N SER A 392 19.31 -14.29 11.94
CA SER A 392 19.26 -14.41 13.41
C SER A 392 18.02 -15.18 13.85
N TYR A 393 16.85 -14.85 13.30
CA TYR A 393 15.60 -15.54 13.62
C TYR A 393 15.67 -17.05 13.32
N ILE A 394 16.20 -17.43 12.14
CA ILE A 394 16.38 -18.84 11.76
C ILE A 394 17.36 -19.56 12.69
N LEU A 395 18.46 -18.90 13.07
CA LEU A 395 19.47 -19.46 13.97
C LEU A 395 18.92 -19.68 15.38
N ASP A 396 18.18 -18.70 15.90
CA ASP A 396 17.55 -18.78 17.22
C ASP A 396 16.54 -19.93 17.28
N LYS A 397 15.78 -20.13 16.19
CA LYS A 397 14.77 -21.18 16.10
C LYS A 397 15.34 -22.59 16.19
N CYS A 398 16.37 -22.91 15.40
CA CYS A 398 16.81 -24.30 15.22
C CYS A 398 17.92 -24.72 16.21
N SER A 399 18.08 -24.00 17.32
CA SER A 399 19.01 -24.31 18.42
C SER A 399 20.41 -24.69 17.93
N PHE A 400 21.00 -23.87 17.06
CA PHE A 400 22.38 -24.04 16.61
C PHE A 400 23.35 -23.90 17.81
N THR A 401 24.47 -24.62 17.78
CA THR A 401 25.51 -24.45 18.79
C THR A 401 26.11 -23.05 18.68
N LYS A 402 26.58 -22.50 19.81
CA LYS A 402 27.19 -21.16 19.86
C LYS A 402 28.31 -20.99 18.82
N GLU A 403 29.16 -22.01 18.68
CA GLU A 403 30.27 -22.03 17.71
C GLU A 403 29.78 -21.98 16.26
N LEU A 404 28.75 -22.76 15.92
CA LEU A 404 28.19 -22.80 14.57
C LEU A 404 27.44 -21.50 14.24
N ARG A 405 26.77 -20.91 15.24
CA ARG A 405 26.16 -19.58 15.15
C ARG A 405 27.20 -18.51 14.86
N GLU A 406 28.27 -18.45 15.65
CA GLU A 406 29.35 -17.46 15.49
C GLU A 406 30.06 -17.61 14.14
N SER A 407 30.28 -18.85 13.67
CA SER A 407 30.84 -19.11 12.34
C SER A 407 29.91 -18.62 11.23
N LEU A 408 28.61 -18.93 11.31
CA LEU A 408 27.62 -18.51 10.31
C LEU A 408 27.45 -16.99 10.29
N GLU A 409 27.34 -16.35 11.46
CA GLU A 409 27.25 -14.89 11.57
C GLU A 409 28.52 -14.21 11.02
N SER A 410 29.70 -14.77 11.27
CA SER A 410 30.98 -14.28 10.71
C SER A 410 31.01 -14.38 9.18
N ASP A 411 30.58 -15.51 8.61
CA ASP A 411 30.53 -15.70 7.16
C ASP A 411 29.49 -14.80 6.49
N VAL A 412 28.34 -14.59 7.14
CA VAL A 412 27.31 -13.65 6.72
C VAL A 412 27.87 -12.21 6.70
N ILE A 413 28.59 -11.79 7.74
CA ILE A 413 29.22 -10.47 7.80
C ILE A 413 30.26 -10.30 6.68
N LYS A 414 31.07 -11.33 6.39
CA LYS A 414 32.06 -11.28 5.31
C LYS A 414 31.41 -11.14 3.93
N ILE A 415 30.34 -11.90 3.67
CA ILE A 415 29.58 -11.85 2.42
C ILE A 415 28.92 -10.47 2.25
N MET A 416 28.28 -9.94 3.31
CA MET A 416 27.62 -8.64 3.30
C MET A 416 28.58 -7.45 3.13
N LYS A 417 29.85 -7.59 3.53
CA LYS A 417 30.90 -6.56 3.34
C LYS A 417 31.54 -6.58 1.96
N GLY A 418 31.11 -7.47 1.05
CA GLY A 418 31.71 -7.59 -0.29
C GLY A 418 33.14 -8.14 -0.31
N ASN A 419 33.67 -8.61 0.84
CA ASN A 419 35.05 -9.04 1.00
C ASN A 419 35.33 -10.45 0.46
N VAL A 420 34.44 -10.98 -0.38
CA VAL A 420 34.46 -12.39 -0.76
C VAL A 420 34.27 -12.55 -2.27
N LYS A 421 35.36 -12.90 -2.96
CA LYS A 421 35.34 -13.32 -4.38
C LYS A 421 34.39 -14.51 -4.56
N ASN A 422 33.73 -14.58 -5.71
CA ASN A 422 32.64 -15.46 -6.18
C ASN A 422 32.68 -16.98 -5.85
N ASN A 423 33.65 -17.48 -5.11
CA ASN A 423 33.86 -18.90 -4.83
C ASN A 423 33.50 -19.33 -3.40
N VAL A 424 32.79 -18.55 -2.60
CA VAL A 424 32.43 -18.95 -1.22
C VAL A 424 31.09 -19.67 -1.10
N LEU A 425 30.12 -19.47 -1.99
CA LEU A 425 28.95 -20.36 -2.02
C LEU A 425 29.33 -21.84 -2.27
N SER A 426 30.47 -22.08 -2.93
CA SER A 426 31.10 -23.41 -3.11
C SER A 426 32.20 -23.74 -2.09
N LYS A 427 32.70 -22.78 -1.30
CA LYS A 427 33.81 -22.97 -0.33
C LYS A 427 33.49 -22.69 1.14
N VAL A 428 32.28 -22.24 1.50
CA VAL A 428 31.89 -22.39 2.90
C VAL A 428 31.88 -23.90 3.15
N LYS A 429 32.90 -24.38 3.87
CA LYS A 429 33.02 -25.75 4.34
C LYS A 429 31.89 -25.97 5.32
N PHE A 430 30.71 -26.25 4.78
CA PHE A 430 29.57 -26.62 5.57
C PHE A 430 29.77 -28.06 5.96
N PHE A 431 30.08 -28.25 7.24
CA PHE A 431 30.23 -29.53 7.90
C PHE A 431 29.12 -30.48 7.44
N HIS A 432 29.52 -31.64 6.93
CA HIS A 432 28.62 -32.77 6.72
C HIS A 432 27.98 -33.11 8.08
N PHE A 433 26.65 -33.02 8.13
CA PHE A 433 25.82 -33.67 9.13
C PHE A 433 24.92 -34.66 8.39
#